data_AF-A0A6J4LA63-F1
#
_entry.id   AF-A0A6J4LA63-F1
#
_cell.length_a   1.000
_cell.length_b   1.000
_cell.length_c   1.000
_cell.angle_alpha   90.00
_cell.angle_beta   90.00
_cell.angle_gamma   90.00
#
_symmetry.space_group_name_H-M   'P 1'
#
loop_
_entity.id
_entity.type
_entity.pdbx_description
1 polymer ?
#
loop_
_entity_poly.entity_id
_entity_poly.type
_entity_poly.pdbx_seq_one_letter_code
_entity_poly.pdbx_strand_id
1 'polypeptide(L)'
;MNFEDNFRDLAPLDPSRDTELWESMVGKIAAAAQPELARRASMPAPGMLLLLQDWIRPAISTAALIAAVAGAILIAQPSSTSSAPGMADALGYPETVATWIEGGQAPSVEELVFALEGDM
;
A
#
# COMPACT_ATOMS: atom_id res chain seq x y z
N MET A 1 -28.92 -27.44 3.22
CA MET A 1 -28.78 -26.22 4.05
C MET A 1 -27.30 -25.89 4.04
N ASN A 2 -26.90 -24.86 3.28
CA ASN A 2 -25.50 -24.53 3.02
C ASN A 2 -24.89 -23.81 4.22
N PHE A 3 -23.84 -24.37 4.80
CA PHE A 3 -23.13 -23.79 5.96
C PHE A 3 -22.23 -22.62 5.56
N GLU A 4 -21.87 -22.48 4.28
CA GLU A 4 -20.90 -21.49 3.78
C GLU A 4 -21.43 -20.03 3.78
N ASP A 5 -22.73 -19.82 3.61
CA ASP A 5 -23.32 -18.46 3.56
C ASP A 5 -23.42 -17.80 4.93
N ASN A 6 -23.54 -18.58 6.03
CA ASN A 6 -23.68 -18.02 7.38
C ASN A 6 -22.36 -17.52 8.00
N PHE A 7 -21.18 -17.97 7.52
CA PHE A 7 -19.89 -17.52 8.07
C PHE A 7 -19.45 -16.14 7.53
N ARG A 8 -20.02 -15.70 6.41
CA ARG A 8 -19.72 -14.38 5.83
C ARG A 8 -20.56 -13.26 6.42
N ASP A 9 -21.69 -13.59 7.05
CA ASP A 9 -22.51 -12.60 7.73
C ASP A 9 -21.91 -12.26 9.10
N LEU A 10 -21.20 -11.14 9.16
CA LEU A 10 -20.64 -10.58 10.38
C LEU A 10 -21.62 -9.62 11.07
N ALA A 11 -22.84 -9.44 10.55
CA ALA A 11 -23.84 -8.58 11.17
C ALA A 11 -24.21 -8.98 12.62
N PRO A 12 -24.12 -10.25 13.05
CA PRO A 12 -24.27 -10.63 14.46
C PRO A 12 -23.12 -10.17 15.37
N LEU A 13 -21.99 -9.76 14.79
CA LEU A 13 -20.83 -9.22 15.52
C LEU A 13 -20.75 -7.70 15.45
N ASP A 14 -21.81 -7.02 14.98
CA ASP A 14 -21.88 -5.56 14.97
C ASP A 14 -22.23 -5.03 16.39
N PRO A 15 -21.30 -4.35 17.07
CA PRO A 15 -21.52 -3.85 18.43
C PRO A 15 -22.54 -2.69 18.49
N SER A 16 -22.87 -2.08 17.35
CA SER A 16 -23.78 -0.94 17.27
C SER A 16 -25.25 -1.34 17.15
N ARG A 17 -25.53 -2.60 16.85
CA ARG A 17 -26.88 -3.11 16.58
C ARG A 17 -27.67 -3.46 17.83
N ASP A 18 -27.00 -4.03 18.83
CA ASP A 18 -27.57 -4.34 20.15
C ASP A 18 -26.47 -4.32 21.20
N THR A 19 -26.32 -3.16 21.86
CA THR A 19 -25.27 -2.94 22.85
C THR A 19 -25.48 -3.79 24.11
N GLU A 20 -26.72 -4.07 24.50
CA GLU A 20 -26.98 -4.86 25.71
C GLU A 20 -26.63 -6.34 25.51
N LEU A 21 -26.98 -6.92 24.36
CA LEU A 21 -26.56 -8.26 23.99
C LEU A 21 -25.04 -8.36 23.82
N TRP A 22 -24.42 -7.34 23.23
CA TRP A 22 -22.97 -7.27 23.07
C TRP A 22 -22.25 -7.28 24.42
N GLU A 23 -22.63 -6.39 25.34
CA GLU A 23 -22.05 -6.32 26.69
C GLU A 23 -22.28 -7.61 27.48
N SER A 24 -23.45 -8.24 27.35
CA SER A 24 -23.74 -9.55 27.95
C SER A 24 -22.80 -10.64 27.40
N MET A 25 -22.55 -10.65 26.09
CA MET A 25 -21.66 -11.60 25.44
C MET A 25 -20.20 -11.39 25.86
N VAL A 26 -19.73 -10.14 25.87
CA VAL A 26 -18.39 -9.77 26.36
C VAL A 26 -18.23 -10.18 27.81
N GLY A 27 -19.23 -9.91 28.67
CA GLY A 27 -19.21 -10.30 30.08
C GLY A 27 -19.10 -11.81 30.28
N LYS A 28 -19.83 -12.61 29.48
CA LYS A 28 -19.74 -14.08 29.50
C LYS A 28 -18.38 -14.59 29.05
N ILE A 29 -17.84 -14.04 27.97
CA ILE A 29 -16.50 -14.40 27.45
C ILE A 29 -15.43 -14.04 28.48
N ALA A 30 -15.47 -12.83 29.04
CA ALA A 30 -14.54 -12.37 30.05
C ALA A 30 -14.59 -13.25 31.30
N ALA A 31 -15.79 -13.59 31.79
CA ALA A 31 -15.96 -14.49 32.93
C ALA A 31 -15.43 -15.90 32.64
N ALA A 32 -15.68 -16.44 31.44
CA ALA A 32 -15.15 -17.74 31.03
C ALA A 32 -13.62 -17.73 30.87
N ALA A 33 -13.03 -16.59 30.48
CA ALA A 33 -11.60 -16.42 30.31
C ALA A 33 -10.83 -16.15 31.61
N GLN A 34 -11.50 -15.72 32.69
CA GLN A 34 -10.88 -15.45 34.01
C GLN A 34 -9.88 -16.51 34.49
N PRO A 35 -10.18 -17.82 34.50
CA PRO A 35 -9.23 -18.83 34.99
C PRO A 35 -7.95 -18.90 34.13
N GLU A 36 -8.06 -18.71 32.82
CA GLU A 36 -6.91 -18.70 31.91
C GLU A 36 -6.08 -17.42 32.08
N LEU A 37 -6.74 -16.27 32.27
CA LEU A 37 -6.06 -15.01 32.58
C LEU A 37 -5.32 -15.08 33.92
N ALA A 38 -5.93 -15.67 34.94
CA ALA A 38 -5.29 -15.90 36.24
C ALA A 38 -4.10 -16.87 36.12
N ARG A 39 -4.23 -17.93 35.31
CA ARG A 39 -3.13 -18.85 34.99
C ARG A 39 -1.97 -18.11 34.34
N ARG A 40 -2.23 -17.26 33.34
CA ARG A 40 -1.19 -16.45 32.65
C ARG A 40 -0.56 -15.41 33.58
N ALA A 41 -1.34 -14.78 34.44
CA ALA A 41 -0.83 -13.83 35.43
C ALA A 41 0.09 -14.49 36.47
N SER A 42 -0.12 -15.77 36.77
CA SER A 42 0.72 -16.56 37.68
C SER A 42 2.01 -17.08 37.03
N MET A 43 2.10 -17.05 35.70
CA MET A 43 3.34 -17.40 35.00
C MET A 43 4.35 -16.27 35.16
N PRO A 44 5.65 -16.58 35.27
CA PRO A 44 6.69 -15.55 35.19
C PRO A 44 6.47 -14.77 33.89
N ALA A 45 6.21 -13.47 34.00
CA ALA A 45 6.02 -12.63 32.84
C ALA A 45 7.23 -12.84 31.92
N PRO A 46 7.06 -13.34 30.69
CA PRO A 46 8.16 -13.34 29.74
C PRO A 46 8.62 -11.90 29.63
N GLY A 47 9.89 -11.65 29.99
CA GLY A 47 10.43 -10.29 29.97
C GLY A 47 10.14 -9.65 28.62
N MET A 48 9.90 -8.34 28.59
CA MET A 48 9.51 -7.62 27.37
C MET A 48 10.39 -7.94 26.14
N LEU A 49 11.66 -8.30 26.38
CA LEU A 49 12.61 -8.77 25.38
C LEU A 49 12.23 -10.13 24.75
N LEU A 50 11.73 -11.10 25.51
CA LEU A 50 11.28 -12.39 24.99
C LEU A 50 10.03 -12.23 24.11
N LEU A 51 9.11 -11.37 24.53
CA LEU A 51 7.96 -11.02 23.69
C LEU A 51 8.41 -10.37 22.38
N LEU A 52 9.37 -9.44 22.41
CA LEU A 52 9.93 -8.86 21.18
C LEU A 52 10.57 -9.91 20.26
N GLN A 53 11.30 -10.89 20.83
CA GLN A 53 11.97 -11.94 20.06
C GLN A 53 10.99 -12.81 19.26
N ASP A 54 9.82 -13.12 19.81
CA ASP A 54 8.79 -13.90 19.12
C ASP A 54 8.22 -13.17 17.89
N TRP A 55 8.25 -11.84 17.89
CA TRP A 55 7.80 -11.02 16.76
C TRP A 55 8.86 -10.77 15.69
N ILE A 56 10.15 -10.99 15.98
CA ILE A 56 11.23 -10.76 15.02
C ILE A 56 11.12 -11.72 13.83
N ARG A 57 10.89 -13.02 14.07
CA ARG A 57 10.80 -14.03 12.99
C ARG A 57 9.67 -13.76 11.98
N PRO A 58 8.41 -13.51 12.41
CA PRO A 58 7.35 -13.20 11.47
C PRO A 58 7.56 -11.84 10.76
N ALA A 59 8.10 -10.84 11.46
CA ALA A 59 8.40 -9.53 10.86
C ALA A 59 9.43 -9.63 9.73
N ILE A 60 10.54 -10.33 9.95
CA ILE A 60 11.58 -10.53 8.92
C ILE A 60 11.01 -11.32 7.73
N SER A 61 10.24 -12.37 7.98
CA SER A 61 9.65 -13.19 6.91
C SER A 61 8.73 -12.36 6.02
N THR A 62 7.89 -11.51 6.63
CA THR A 62 6.98 -10.61 5.92
C THR A 62 7.75 -9.58 5.11
N ALA A 63 8.78 -8.96 5.69
CA ALA A 63 9.63 -7.99 5.00
C ALA A 63 10.35 -8.61 3.79
N ALA A 64 10.89 -9.83 3.95
CA ALA A 64 11.52 -10.55 2.84
C ALA A 64 10.54 -10.85 1.71
N LEU A 65 9.31 -11.24 2.04
CA LEU A 65 8.28 -11.55 1.06
C LEU A 65 7.85 -10.30 0.29
N ILE A 66 7.65 -9.17 0.99
CA ILE A 66 7.36 -7.86 0.37
C ILE A 66 8.52 -7.45 -0.56
N ALA A 67 9.76 -7.56 -0.09
CA ALA A 67 10.94 -7.20 -0.89
C ALA A 67 11.06 -8.08 -2.14
N ALA A 68 10.82 -9.39 -2.02
CA ALA A 68 10.85 -10.32 -3.15
C ALA A 68 9.76 -9.98 -4.18
N VAL A 69 8.54 -9.68 -3.74
CA VAL A 69 7.43 -9.28 -4.62
C VAL A 69 7.73 -7.96 -5.31
N ALA A 70 8.18 -6.94 -4.56
CA ALA A 70 8.53 -5.64 -5.12
C ALA A 70 9.67 -5.75 -6.14
N GLY A 71 10.70 -6.54 -5.84
CA GLY A 71 11.81 -6.81 -6.75
C GLY A 71 11.36 -7.55 -8.01
N ALA A 72 10.49 -8.56 -7.87
CA ALA A 72 9.92 -9.27 -9.00
C ALA A 72 9.09 -8.34 -9.91
N ILE A 73 8.28 -7.46 -9.33
CA ILE A 73 7.53 -6.44 -10.07
C ILE A 73 8.49 -5.51 -10.82
N LEU A 74 9.54 -5.02 -10.15
CA LEU A 74 10.50 -4.10 -10.76
C LEU A 74 11.25 -4.74 -11.95
N ILE A 75 11.63 -6.01 -11.83
CA ILE A 75 12.31 -6.75 -12.91
C ILE A 75 11.34 -7.07 -14.05
N ALA A 76 10.08 -7.39 -13.72
CA ALA A 76 9.07 -7.75 -14.71
C ALA A 76 8.48 -6.55 -15.44
N GLN A 77 8.67 -5.32 -14.94
CA GLN A 77 8.25 -4.13 -15.68
C GLN A 77 9.19 -3.92 -16.87
N PRO A 78 8.70 -4.02 -18.12
CA PRO A 78 9.46 -3.50 -19.25
C PRO A 78 9.71 -2.02 -18.96
N SER A 79 10.95 -1.56 -19.17
CA SER A 79 11.29 -0.14 -19.13
C SER A 79 10.46 0.58 -20.19
N SER A 80 9.24 0.94 -19.79
CA SER A 80 8.44 1.89 -20.51
C SER A 80 9.15 3.18 -20.21
N THR A 81 10.04 3.61 -21.11
CA THR A 81 10.38 5.02 -21.27
C THR A 81 9.06 5.69 -21.59
N SER A 82 8.24 5.89 -20.56
CA SER A 82 7.11 6.79 -20.62
C SER A 82 7.79 8.11 -20.82
N SER A 83 7.84 8.54 -22.08
CA SER A 83 7.92 9.94 -22.44
C SER A 83 6.67 10.55 -21.80
N ALA A 84 6.78 10.86 -20.50
CA ALA A 84 5.85 11.76 -19.88
C ALA A 84 5.98 13.03 -20.69
N PRO A 85 4.85 13.62 -21.15
CA PRO A 85 4.91 14.85 -21.94
C PRO A 85 5.82 15.82 -21.19
N GLY A 86 6.89 16.24 -21.87
CA GLY A 86 7.88 17.13 -21.27
C GLY A 86 7.17 18.40 -20.79
N MET A 87 7.80 19.17 -19.91
CA MET A 87 7.28 20.49 -19.54
C MET A 87 6.94 21.34 -20.79
N ALA A 88 7.64 21.08 -21.90
CA ALA A 88 7.37 21.72 -23.18
C ALA A 88 5.99 21.36 -23.77
N ASP A 89 5.61 20.09 -23.78
CA ASP A 89 4.29 19.64 -24.22
C ASP A 89 3.18 20.16 -23.29
N ALA A 90 3.44 20.20 -21.98
CA ALA A 90 2.48 20.72 -20.99
C ALA A 90 2.22 22.23 -21.14
N LEU A 91 3.20 22.97 -21.68
CA LEU A 91 3.09 24.40 -21.97
C LEU A 91 2.53 24.66 -23.38
N GLY A 92 2.23 23.61 -24.15
CA GLY A 92 1.68 23.70 -25.50
C GLY A 92 2.69 24.22 -26.52
N TYR A 93 3.99 24.02 -26.29
CA TYR A 93 4.98 24.37 -27.31
C TYR A 93 4.87 23.42 -28.52
N PRO A 94 5.19 23.91 -29.74
CA PRO A 94 5.34 23.05 -30.89
C PRO A 94 6.37 21.95 -30.65
N GLU A 95 6.13 20.76 -31.19
CA GLU A 95 6.98 19.57 -31.05
C GLU A 95 8.46 19.87 -31.36
N THR A 96 8.73 20.71 -32.35
CA THR A 96 10.08 21.15 -32.73
C THR A 96 10.79 21.89 -31.59
N VAL A 97 10.08 22.74 -30.84
CA VAL A 97 10.64 23.46 -29.69
C VAL A 97 10.88 22.52 -28.52
N ALA A 98 10.00 21.54 -28.30
CA ALA A 98 10.18 20.52 -27.28
C ALA A 98 11.46 19.71 -27.51
N THR A 99 11.74 19.31 -28.76
CA THR A 99 12.96 18.55 -29.10
C THR A 99 14.26 19.33 -28.86
N TRP A 100 14.28 20.66 -29.07
CA TRP A 100 15.45 21.49 -28.77
C TRP A 100 15.71 21.61 -27.26
N ILE A 101 14.64 21.74 -26.48
CA ILE A 101 14.72 21.82 -25.01
C ILE A 101 15.21 20.50 -24.42
N GLU A 102 14.68 19.37 -24.89
CA GLU A 102 15.11 18.04 -24.43
C GLU A 102 16.53 17.69 -24.87
N GLY A 103 16.93 18.09 -26.08
CA GLY A 103 18.28 17.89 -26.60
C GLY A 103 19.34 18.85 -26.04
N GLY A 104 18.94 19.89 -25.30
CA GLY A 104 19.84 20.93 -24.80
C GLY A 104 20.55 21.71 -25.90
N GLN A 105 19.98 21.74 -27.10
CA GLN A 105 20.61 22.26 -28.31
C GLN A 105 19.96 23.60 -28.69
N ALA A 106 20.77 24.64 -28.88
CA ALA A 106 20.26 25.93 -29.30
C ALA A 106 19.88 25.91 -30.78
N PRO A 107 18.66 26.31 -31.17
CA PRO A 107 18.27 26.38 -32.57
C PRO A 107 19.03 27.48 -33.30
N SER A 108 19.24 27.26 -34.59
CA SER A 108 19.71 28.28 -35.52
C SER A 108 18.60 29.31 -35.82
N VAL A 109 19.00 30.46 -36.37
CA VAL A 109 18.06 31.54 -36.73
C VAL A 109 17.06 31.08 -37.80
N GLU A 110 17.50 30.26 -38.74
CA GLU A 110 16.65 29.72 -39.82
C GLU A 110 15.59 28.76 -39.27
N GLU A 111 15.98 27.91 -38.31
CA GLU A 111 15.07 26.98 -37.63
C GLU A 111 14.01 27.71 -36.78
N LEU A 112 14.36 28.84 -36.15
CA LEU A 112 13.41 29.68 -35.42
C LEU A 112 12.35 30.30 -36.34
N VAL A 113 12.76 30.77 -37.53
CA VAL A 113 11.83 31.35 -38.52
C VAL A 113 10.89 30.26 -39.04
N PHE A 114 11.41 29.08 -39.36
CA PHE A 114 10.61 27.97 -39.86
C PHE A 114 9.59 27.47 -38.81
N ALA A 115 9.99 27.40 -37.54
CA ALA A 115 9.09 27.02 -36.45
C ALA A 115 7.96 28.04 -36.21
N LEU A 116 8.19 29.33 -36.46
CA LEU A 116 7.18 30.38 -36.33
C LEU A 116 6.21 30.42 -37.52
N GLU A 117 6.69 30.11 -38.72
CA GLU A 117 5.87 30.09 -39.95
C GLU A 117 5.01 28.82 -40.07
N GLY A 118 5.44 27.70 -39.51
CA GLY A 118 4.71 26.42 -39.53
C GLY A 118 3.51 26.31 -38.59
N ASP A 119 3.29 27.31 -37.72
CA ASP A 119 2.17 27.36 -36.74
C ASP A 119 0.99 28.25 -37.21
N MET A 120 1.03 28.75 -38.46
CA MET A 120 -0.08 29.44 -39.14
C MET A 120 -0.82 28.53 -40.12
#